data_AF-A0A705W1P9-F1
#
_entry.id   AF-A0A705W1P9-F1
#
_cell.length_a   1.000
_cell.length_b   1.000
_cell.length_c   1.000
_cell.angle_alpha   90.00
_cell.angle_beta   90.00
_cell.angle_gamma   90.00
#
_symmetry.space_group_name_H-M   'P 1'
#
loop_
_entity.id
_entity.type
_entity.pdbx_description
1 polymer ?
#
loop_
_entity_poly.entity_id
_entity_poly.type
_entity_poly.pdbx_seq_one_letter_code
_entity_poly.pdbx_strand_id
1 'polypeptide(L)'
;ELVERGMKLIADYDLSALLVTRSEQGMTLLQPNKAPLHMPTQAQEVYDVTGAGDTVIGVLAATLAAGNTLEEACYFANAAAGVVVGKLGTSTVSPIELENAVRGRADTGFGVMTEEELRQAVASARKRGEKVVMTNGVFDILHAGHVSYLANARKLGDRLIVAVNSDASTKRLKGESRPVNPLEQRMIVLGALESVDWVVSFEEDTPQRLIAGILPDLLVKGGDYKPEEIAGSEEVWANGGEVMVLNFEDGCSTTNIIKKIQTESEK
;
A
#
# COMPACT_ATOMS: atom_id res chain seq x y z
N GLU A 1 -14.07 32.65 -3.04
CA GLU A 1 -15.55 32.62 -3.10
C GLU A 1 -16.19 31.55 -2.18
N LEU A 2 -15.94 30.25 -2.36
CA LEU A 2 -16.56 29.20 -1.52
C LEU A 2 -16.33 29.38 -0.02
N VAL A 3 -15.07 29.59 0.39
CA VAL A 3 -14.71 29.78 1.81
C VAL A 3 -15.42 30.99 2.41
N GLU A 4 -15.39 32.12 1.71
CA GLU A 4 -16.00 33.38 2.15
C GLU A 4 -17.51 33.24 2.35
N ARG A 5 -18.22 32.66 1.38
CA ARG A 5 -19.66 32.39 1.49
C ARG A 5 -19.98 31.38 2.60
N GLY A 6 -19.15 30.35 2.76
CA GLY A 6 -19.32 29.34 3.80
C GLY A 6 -19.10 29.91 5.22
N MET A 7 -18.10 30.78 5.40
CA MET A 7 -17.88 31.47 6.67
C MET A 7 -19.00 32.47 6.99
N LYS A 8 -19.59 33.10 5.97
CA LYS A 8 -20.79 33.92 6.16
C LYS A 8 -21.98 33.09 6.65
N LEU A 9 -22.23 31.92 6.06
CA LEU A 9 -23.29 31.00 6.52
C LEU A 9 -23.05 30.53 7.96
N ILE A 10 -21.80 30.23 8.31
CA ILE A 10 -21.44 29.89 9.69
C ILE A 10 -21.84 31.01 10.66
N ALA A 11 -21.57 32.27 10.30
CA ALA A 11 -21.92 33.42 11.13
C ALA A 11 -23.43 33.72 11.16
N ASP A 12 -24.10 33.68 10.01
CA ASP A 12 -25.53 34.00 9.86
C ASP A 12 -26.42 32.98 10.64
N TYR A 13 -25.95 31.74 10.81
CA TYR A 13 -26.70 30.65 11.43
C TYR A 13 -26.09 30.09 12.71
N ASP A 14 -25.05 30.74 13.27
CA ASP A 14 -24.36 30.32 14.50
C ASP A 14 -23.91 28.84 14.49
N LEU A 15 -23.30 28.40 13.39
CA LEU A 15 -22.86 27.01 13.21
C LEU A 15 -21.46 26.79 13.80
N SER A 16 -21.25 25.66 14.47
CA SER A 16 -19.91 25.28 14.96
C SER A 16 -18.96 24.83 13.83
N ALA A 17 -19.51 24.39 12.71
CA ALA A 17 -18.78 23.96 11.52
C ALA A 17 -19.69 23.89 10.29
N LEU A 18 -19.09 23.92 9.10
CA LEU A 18 -19.76 23.65 7.83
C LEU A 18 -18.87 22.73 6.98
N LEU A 19 -19.36 21.54 6.67
CA LEU A 19 -18.73 20.64 5.70
C LEU A 19 -19.41 20.80 4.35
N VAL A 20 -18.63 21.12 3.32
CA VAL A 20 -19.11 21.31 1.95
C VAL A 20 -18.57 20.19 1.07
N THR A 21 -19.45 19.36 0.52
CA THR A 21 -19.12 18.38 -0.52
C THR A 21 -18.98 19.08 -1.87
N ARG A 22 -17.91 18.79 -2.61
CA ARG A 22 -17.51 19.45 -3.85
C ARG A 22 -17.33 18.47 -5.01
N SER A 23 -18.12 17.38 -5.03
CA SER A 23 -18.08 16.36 -6.09
C SER A 23 -16.65 15.86 -6.37
N GLU A 24 -16.17 15.88 -7.62
CA GLU A 24 -14.80 15.45 -7.95
C GLU A 24 -13.70 16.28 -7.28
N GLN A 25 -14.01 17.44 -6.70
CA GLN A 25 -13.03 18.24 -5.95
C GLN A 25 -12.92 17.83 -4.48
N GLY A 26 -13.68 16.83 -4.03
CA GLY A 26 -13.66 16.29 -2.67
C GLY A 26 -14.53 17.07 -1.69
N MET A 27 -14.00 17.46 -0.54
CA MET A 27 -14.73 18.17 0.53
C MET A 27 -13.93 19.32 1.12
N THR A 28 -14.63 20.31 1.67
CA THR A 28 -14.04 21.42 2.44
C THR A 28 -14.73 21.51 3.79
N LEU A 29 -13.99 21.39 4.88
CA LEU A 29 -14.45 21.67 6.23
C LEU A 29 -14.08 23.12 6.61
N LEU A 30 -15.08 23.87 7.06
CA LEU A 30 -14.95 25.24 7.55
C LEU A 30 -15.35 25.29 9.02
N GLN A 31 -14.57 26.00 9.83
CA GLN A 31 -14.83 26.19 11.26
C GLN A 31 -14.45 27.61 11.67
N PRO A 32 -15.17 28.23 12.64
CA PRO A 32 -14.75 29.48 13.24
C PRO A 32 -13.31 29.40 13.76
N ASN A 33 -12.52 30.44 13.50
CA ASN A 33 -11.14 30.58 13.99
C ASN A 33 -10.15 29.47 13.59
N LYS A 34 -10.48 28.67 12.57
CA LYS A 34 -9.56 27.69 11.96
C LYS A 34 -9.38 27.96 10.47
N ALA A 35 -8.22 27.58 9.94
CA ALA A 35 -8.02 27.58 8.50
C ALA A 35 -8.96 26.55 7.84
N PRO A 36 -9.48 26.82 6.63
CA PRO A 36 -10.24 25.84 5.85
C PRO A 36 -9.44 24.55 5.65
N LEU A 37 -10.06 23.41 5.94
CA LEU A 37 -9.48 22.09 5.67
C LEU A 37 -10.04 21.56 4.36
N HIS A 38 -9.20 21.45 3.35
CA HIS A 38 -9.55 20.89 2.05
C HIS A 38 -9.11 19.43 1.96
N MET A 39 -10.04 18.57 1.53
CA MET A 39 -9.82 17.14 1.33
C MET A 39 -10.13 16.83 -0.13
N PRO A 40 -9.15 16.48 -0.97
CA PRO A 40 -9.42 16.10 -2.36
C PRO A 40 -10.22 14.78 -2.44
N THR A 41 -10.95 14.56 -3.54
CA THR A 41 -11.63 13.28 -3.78
C THR A 41 -10.60 12.14 -3.91
N GLN A 42 -10.99 10.93 -3.56
CA GLN A 42 -10.14 9.73 -3.67
C GLN A 42 -10.53 8.81 -4.84
N ALA A 43 -11.61 9.11 -5.55
CA ALA A 43 -12.06 8.27 -6.65
C ALA A 43 -11.15 8.42 -7.86
N GLN A 44 -10.47 7.33 -8.28
CA GLN A 44 -9.69 7.31 -9.51
C GLN A 44 -10.57 7.24 -10.77
N GLU A 45 -11.75 6.61 -10.66
CA GLU A 45 -12.78 6.60 -11.70
C GLU A 45 -14.15 6.82 -11.03
N VAL A 46 -14.79 7.95 -11.35
CA VAL A 46 -16.12 8.29 -10.84
C VAL A 46 -17.16 7.68 -11.79
N TYR A 47 -17.92 6.71 -11.30
CA TYR A 47 -18.96 6.03 -12.07
C TYR A 47 -20.35 6.61 -11.80
N ASP A 48 -20.71 6.78 -10.53
CA ASP A 48 -22.04 7.25 -10.11
C ASP A 48 -21.95 8.01 -8.77
N VAL A 49 -22.42 9.25 -8.72
CA VAL A 49 -22.40 10.08 -7.49
C VAL A 49 -23.63 9.88 -6.60
N THR A 50 -24.57 9.04 -7.02
CA THR A 50 -25.85 8.84 -6.33
C THR A 50 -25.66 8.13 -4.99
N GLY A 51 -26.07 8.76 -3.88
CA GLY A 51 -25.95 8.20 -2.53
C GLY A 51 -24.62 8.48 -1.81
N ALA A 52 -23.68 9.19 -2.45
CA ALA A 52 -22.43 9.58 -1.81
C ALA A 52 -22.63 10.49 -0.59
N GLY A 53 -23.63 11.39 -0.65
CA GLY A 53 -23.97 12.27 0.46
C GLY A 53 -24.46 11.50 1.71
N ASP A 54 -25.30 10.49 1.52
CA ASP A 54 -25.80 9.67 2.63
C ASP A 54 -24.66 8.88 3.30
N THR A 55 -23.71 8.41 2.48
CA THR A 55 -22.49 7.75 2.97
C THR A 55 -21.62 8.71 3.78
N VAL A 56 -21.42 9.95 3.30
CA VAL A 56 -20.68 10.99 4.03
C VAL A 56 -21.32 11.24 5.39
N ILE A 57 -22.64 11.44 5.44
CA ILE A 57 -23.37 11.73 6.67
C ILE A 57 -23.29 10.54 7.64
N GLY A 58 -23.51 9.32 7.14
CA GLY A 58 -23.48 8.10 7.95
C GLY A 58 -22.12 7.86 8.61
N VAL A 59 -21.03 7.95 7.83
CA VAL A 59 -19.67 7.73 8.34
C VAL A 59 -19.22 8.87 9.25
N LEU A 60 -19.55 10.12 8.91
CA LEU A 60 -19.25 11.27 9.77
C LEU A 60 -19.95 11.15 11.13
N ALA A 61 -21.24 10.80 11.15
CA ALA A 61 -22.00 10.60 12.37
C ALA A 61 -21.45 9.43 13.21
N ALA A 62 -21.14 8.30 12.57
CA ALA A 62 -20.57 7.14 13.26
C ALA A 62 -19.21 7.45 13.89
N THR A 63 -18.36 8.18 13.18
CA THR A 63 -17.01 8.53 13.66
C THR A 63 -17.07 9.54 14.80
N LEU A 64 -17.92 10.57 14.70
CA LEU A 64 -18.16 11.50 15.80
C LEU A 64 -18.72 10.79 17.04
N ALA A 65 -19.65 9.85 16.85
CA ALA A 65 -20.21 9.04 17.94
C ALA A 65 -19.17 8.14 18.61
N ALA A 66 -18.11 7.74 17.89
CA ALA A 66 -16.97 7.02 18.44
C ALA A 66 -15.99 7.91 19.25
N GLY A 67 -16.23 9.22 19.29
CA GLY A 67 -15.43 10.18 20.07
C GLY A 67 -14.28 10.83 19.29
N ASN A 68 -14.22 10.63 17.97
CA ASN A 68 -13.23 11.25 17.11
C ASN A 68 -13.51 12.74 16.87
N THR A 69 -12.47 13.46 16.43
CA THR A 69 -12.58 14.86 16.03
C THR A 69 -13.40 15.02 14.74
N LEU A 70 -13.91 16.23 14.49
CA LEU A 70 -14.65 16.52 13.27
C LEU A 70 -13.76 16.39 12.03
N GLU A 71 -12.49 16.77 12.15
CA GLU A 71 -11.47 16.61 11.12
C GLU A 71 -11.26 15.14 10.74
N GLU A 72 -11.11 14.27 11.74
CA GLU A 72 -11.02 12.82 11.54
C GLU A 72 -12.31 12.27 10.91
N ALA A 73 -13.48 12.67 11.42
CA ALA A 73 -14.76 12.23 10.89
C ALA A 73 -14.93 12.62 9.41
N CYS A 74 -14.53 13.83 9.03
CA CYS A 74 -14.50 14.28 7.64
C CYS A 74 -13.51 13.48 6.80
N TYR A 75 -12.36 13.12 7.37
CA TYR A 75 -11.38 12.28 6.71
C TYR A 75 -11.95 10.90 6.34
N PHE A 76 -12.59 10.20 7.29
CA PHE A 76 -13.22 8.89 7.05
C PHE A 76 -14.39 9.01 6.07
N ALA A 77 -15.22 10.05 6.21
CA ALA A 77 -16.33 10.30 5.31
C ALA A 77 -15.87 10.53 3.86
N ASN A 78 -14.73 11.20 3.65
CA ASN A 78 -14.17 11.41 2.32
C ASN A 78 -13.69 10.11 1.67
N ALA A 79 -13.08 9.23 2.47
CA ALA A 79 -12.65 7.92 1.99
C ALA A 79 -13.85 7.04 1.62
N ALA A 80 -14.86 7.01 2.49
CA ALA A 80 -16.10 6.31 2.25
C ALA A 80 -16.81 6.80 0.97
N ALA A 81 -16.89 8.13 0.79
CA ALA A 81 -17.45 8.74 -0.40
C ALA A 81 -16.71 8.29 -1.66
N GLY A 82 -15.37 8.30 -1.64
CA GLY A 82 -14.53 7.85 -2.75
C GLY A 82 -14.81 6.40 -3.17
N VAL A 83 -15.07 5.51 -2.20
CA VAL A 83 -15.45 4.12 -2.47
C VAL A 83 -16.80 4.02 -3.16
N VAL A 84 -17.83 4.67 -2.61
CA VAL A 84 -19.20 4.48 -3.11
C VAL A 84 -19.41 5.13 -4.48
N VAL A 85 -18.69 6.22 -4.79
CA VAL A 85 -18.78 6.83 -6.14
C VAL A 85 -18.13 6.01 -7.25
N GLY A 86 -17.29 5.04 -6.86
CA GLY A 86 -16.73 4.03 -7.77
C GLY A 86 -17.67 2.86 -8.05
N LYS A 87 -18.86 2.83 -7.44
CA LYS A 87 -19.86 1.75 -7.58
C LYS A 87 -21.09 2.28 -8.31
N LEU A 88 -21.83 1.38 -8.95
CA LEU A 88 -23.05 1.73 -9.67
C LEU A 88 -24.27 1.78 -8.72
N GLY A 89 -25.06 2.86 -8.78
CA GLY A 89 -26.28 3.04 -7.99
C GLY A 89 -26.05 3.42 -6.51
N THR A 90 -27.13 3.47 -5.73
CA THR A 90 -27.08 3.73 -4.28
C THR A 90 -26.46 2.54 -3.56
N SER A 91 -25.14 2.58 -3.41
CA SER A 91 -24.36 1.53 -2.78
C SER A 91 -23.90 1.95 -1.38
N THR A 92 -23.65 0.96 -0.52
CA THR A 92 -23.08 1.18 0.81
C THR A 92 -21.57 0.91 0.82
N VAL A 93 -20.87 1.52 1.77
CA VAL A 93 -19.49 1.15 2.12
C VAL A 93 -19.50 0.09 3.23
N SER A 94 -18.72 -0.96 3.07
CA SER A 94 -18.46 -1.94 4.13
C SER A 94 -17.25 -1.51 5.00
N PRO A 95 -17.12 -2.00 6.24
CA PRO A 95 -15.96 -1.70 7.08
C PRO A 95 -14.62 -2.04 6.40
N ILE A 96 -14.55 -3.14 5.65
CA ILE A 96 -13.34 -3.58 4.93
C ILE A 96 -13.00 -2.59 3.80
N GLU A 97 -13.99 -2.15 3.04
CA GLU A 97 -13.76 -1.19 1.97
C GLU A 97 -13.34 0.19 2.50
N LEU A 98 -13.95 0.61 3.61
CA LEU A 98 -13.55 1.85 4.29
C LEU A 98 -12.14 1.73 4.84
N GLU A 99 -11.80 0.61 5.46
CA GLU A 99 -10.46 0.33 5.96
C GLU A 99 -9.45 0.37 4.81
N ASN A 100 -9.74 -0.25 3.67
CA ASN A 100 -8.88 -0.22 2.50
C ASN A 100 -8.73 1.19 1.91
N ALA A 101 -9.81 1.98 1.86
CA ALA A 101 -9.77 3.35 1.37
C ALA A 101 -9.01 4.30 2.30
N VAL A 102 -9.15 4.10 3.62
CA VAL A 102 -8.39 4.84 4.64
C VAL A 102 -6.92 4.45 4.61
N ARG A 103 -6.62 3.15 4.52
CA ARG A 103 -5.25 2.63 4.37
C ARG A 103 -4.61 3.09 3.07
N GLY A 104 -5.35 3.14 1.97
CA GLY A 104 -4.92 3.72 0.70
C GLY A 104 -4.65 5.22 0.74
N ARG A 105 -5.00 5.89 1.85
CA ARG A 105 -4.87 7.34 2.05
C ARG A 105 -3.96 7.71 3.23
N ALA A 106 -3.28 6.75 3.85
CA ALA A 106 -2.07 7.11 4.57
C ALA A 106 -1.05 7.48 3.49
N ASP A 107 -0.60 8.72 3.45
CA ASP A 107 0.41 9.25 2.53
C ASP A 107 1.77 8.48 2.60
N THR A 108 1.83 7.28 3.18
CA THR A 108 2.96 6.33 3.23
C THR A 108 2.55 4.89 3.64
N GLY A 109 1.65 4.23 2.90
CA GLY A 109 1.49 2.78 3.06
C GLY A 109 0.05 2.34 2.94
N PHE A 110 -0.35 1.57 1.93
CA PHE A 110 0.21 0.30 1.46
C PHE A 110 0.43 0.28 -0.07
N GLY A 111 1.08 -0.74 -0.62
CA GLY A 111 1.22 -0.94 -2.07
C GLY A 111 2.53 -0.44 -2.66
N VAL A 112 2.51 -0.01 -3.92
CA VAL A 112 3.71 0.43 -4.69
C VAL A 112 4.20 1.78 -4.19
N MET A 113 5.49 1.87 -3.84
CA MET A 113 6.13 3.02 -3.22
C MET A 113 7.43 3.39 -3.95
N THR A 114 7.75 4.68 -3.96
CA THR A 114 9.11 5.17 -4.20
C THR A 114 10.01 4.88 -2.98
N GLU A 115 11.33 4.94 -3.16
CA GLU A 115 12.25 4.74 -2.02
C GLU A 115 12.09 5.79 -0.92
N GLU A 116 11.76 7.03 -1.29
CA GLU A 116 11.58 8.12 -0.31
C GLU A 116 10.30 7.94 0.50
N GLU A 117 9.18 7.60 -0.16
CA GLU A 117 7.93 7.26 0.51
C GLU A 117 8.12 6.05 1.43
N LEU A 118 8.85 5.03 0.98
CA LEU A 118 9.13 3.84 1.79
C LEU A 118 9.93 4.20 3.05
N ARG A 119 10.95 5.07 2.95
CA ARG A 119 11.71 5.51 4.13
C ARG A 119 10.82 6.19 5.15
N GLN A 120 9.92 7.06 4.69
CA GLN A 120 8.97 7.76 5.54
C GLN A 120 7.95 6.80 6.17
N ALA A 121 7.48 5.81 5.42
CA ALA A 121 6.59 4.74 5.89
C ALA A 121 7.24 3.92 7.00
N VAL A 122 8.47 3.46 6.77
CA VAL A 122 9.25 2.65 7.71
C VAL A 122 9.58 3.45 8.97
N ALA A 123 9.97 4.72 8.85
CA ALA A 123 10.21 5.58 9.99
C ALA A 123 8.95 5.76 10.85
N SER A 124 7.79 5.90 10.21
CA SER A 124 6.50 6.02 10.90
C SER A 124 6.09 4.71 11.58
N ALA A 125 6.28 3.57 10.93
CA ALA A 125 6.04 2.25 11.51
C ALA A 125 6.92 1.99 12.74
N ARG A 126 8.21 2.31 12.67
CA ARG A 126 9.12 2.23 13.83
C ARG A 126 8.69 3.09 15.00
N LYS A 127 8.22 4.32 14.74
CA LYS A 127 7.68 5.19 15.80
C LYS A 127 6.46 4.58 16.49
N ARG A 128 5.71 3.71 15.81
CA ARG A 128 4.60 2.92 16.38
C ARG A 128 5.05 1.63 17.06
N GLY A 129 6.34 1.31 17.03
CA GLY A 129 6.89 0.05 17.56
C GLY A 129 6.59 -1.17 16.68
N GLU A 130 6.23 -0.97 15.41
CA GLU A 130 5.98 -2.05 14.46
C GLU A 130 7.31 -2.66 13.98
N LYS A 131 7.39 -3.99 13.94
CA LYS A 131 8.54 -4.74 13.39
C LYS A 131 8.46 -4.83 11.87
N VAL A 132 9.48 -4.35 11.16
CA VAL A 132 9.53 -4.31 9.70
C VAL A 132 10.33 -5.47 9.14
N VAL A 133 9.66 -6.30 8.35
CA VAL A 133 10.26 -7.41 7.60
C VAL A 133 10.49 -6.99 6.15
N MET A 134 11.61 -7.39 5.56
CA MET A 134 11.91 -7.13 4.16
C MET A 134 12.36 -8.39 3.45
N THR A 135 11.91 -8.56 2.21
CA THR A 135 12.38 -9.58 1.28
C THR A 135 12.58 -8.94 -0.10
N ASN A 136 13.30 -9.62 -1.00
CA ASN A 136 13.42 -9.20 -2.39
C ASN A 136 13.32 -10.35 -3.39
N GLY A 137 12.98 -10.03 -4.63
CA GLY A 137 12.97 -10.98 -5.73
C GLY A 137 12.44 -10.40 -7.03
N VAL A 138 12.49 -11.20 -8.09
CA VAL A 138 11.95 -10.84 -9.40
C VAL A 138 10.42 -10.95 -9.41
N PHE A 139 9.88 -12.02 -8.84
CA PHE A 139 8.43 -12.31 -8.81
C PHE A 139 7.75 -12.20 -10.19
N ASP A 140 8.36 -12.82 -11.20
CA ASP A 140 7.92 -12.71 -12.60
C ASP A 140 6.52 -13.29 -12.83
N ILE A 141 6.33 -14.57 -12.52
CA ILE A 141 5.01 -15.22 -12.53
C ILE A 141 4.77 -15.79 -11.14
N LEU A 142 3.78 -15.25 -10.45
CA LEU A 142 3.40 -15.74 -9.13
C LEU A 142 2.83 -17.16 -9.19
N HIS A 143 3.04 -17.88 -8.10
CA HIS A 143 2.50 -19.22 -7.87
C HIS A 143 2.35 -19.43 -6.37
N ALA A 144 1.73 -20.55 -5.98
CA ALA A 144 1.44 -20.87 -4.57
C ALA A 144 2.68 -20.74 -3.67
N GLY A 145 3.84 -21.22 -4.12
CA GLY A 145 5.11 -21.07 -3.37
C GLY A 145 5.48 -19.62 -3.03
N HIS A 146 5.27 -18.65 -3.95
CA HIS A 146 5.51 -17.23 -3.64
C HIS A 146 4.50 -16.69 -2.63
N VAL A 147 3.23 -17.03 -2.77
CA VAL A 147 2.17 -16.58 -1.86
C VAL A 147 2.41 -17.13 -0.44
N SER A 148 2.70 -18.43 -0.33
CA SER A 148 3.04 -19.09 0.94
C SER A 148 4.30 -18.50 1.58
N TYR A 149 5.35 -18.28 0.78
CA TYR A 149 6.59 -17.63 1.23
C TYR A 149 6.34 -16.23 1.80
N LEU A 150 5.63 -15.36 1.06
CA LEU A 150 5.33 -14.00 1.50
C LEU A 150 4.42 -13.99 2.74
N ALA A 151 3.42 -14.87 2.79
CA ALA A 151 2.57 -15.03 3.96
C ALA A 151 3.36 -15.47 5.21
N ASN A 152 4.35 -16.36 5.05
CA ASN A 152 5.21 -16.76 6.16
C ASN A 152 6.19 -15.66 6.57
N ALA A 153 6.76 -14.92 5.63
CA ALA A 153 7.58 -13.75 5.93
C ALA A 153 6.79 -12.69 6.71
N ARG A 154 5.53 -12.43 6.31
CA ARG A 154 4.66 -11.45 6.97
C ARG A 154 4.34 -11.79 8.43
N LYS A 155 4.34 -13.08 8.81
CA LYS A 155 4.11 -13.51 10.20
C LYS A 155 5.27 -13.18 11.15
N LEU A 156 6.45 -12.86 10.62
CA LEU A 156 7.66 -12.62 11.41
C LEU A 156 7.80 -11.16 11.88
N GLY A 157 6.85 -10.31 11.51
CA GLY A 157 6.75 -8.92 11.96
C GLY A 157 5.37 -8.32 11.66
N ASP A 158 5.27 -7.01 11.77
CA ASP A 158 4.02 -6.25 11.63
C ASP A 158 3.85 -5.64 10.25
N ARG A 159 4.94 -5.53 9.48
CA ARG A 159 4.96 -4.98 8.12
C ARG A 159 5.86 -5.82 7.22
N LEU A 160 5.44 -6.06 5.98
CA LEU A 160 6.27 -6.70 4.96
C LEU A 160 6.57 -5.77 3.78
N ILE A 161 7.86 -5.57 3.52
CA ILE A 161 8.40 -4.93 2.32
C ILE A 161 8.80 -6.00 1.32
N VAL A 162 8.37 -5.85 0.07
CA VAL A 162 8.86 -6.63 -1.07
C VAL A 162 9.62 -5.72 -2.03
N ALA A 163 10.94 -5.89 -2.08
CA ALA A 163 11.80 -5.23 -3.05
C ALA A 163 11.86 -6.01 -4.36
N VAL A 164 11.57 -5.33 -5.48
CA VAL A 164 11.37 -5.93 -6.79
C VAL A 164 12.48 -5.50 -7.74
N ASN A 165 13.17 -6.47 -8.35
CA ASN A 165 14.17 -6.19 -9.37
C ASN A 165 13.52 -5.51 -10.59
N SER A 166 14.16 -4.46 -11.12
CA SER A 166 13.78 -3.86 -12.40
C SER A 166 13.93 -4.85 -13.57
N ASP A 167 13.38 -4.50 -14.72
CA ASP A 167 13.50 -5.33 -15.93
C ASP A 167 14.96 -5.44 -16.37
N ALA A 168 15.73 -4.35 -16.29
CA ALA A 168 17.16 -4.34 -16.58
C ALA A 168 17.96 -5.21 -15.61
N SER A 169 17.69 -5.09 -14.30
CA SER A 169 18.30 -5.94 -13.26
C SER A 169 18.01 -7.43 -13.51
N THR A 170 16.76 -7.74 -13.84
CA THR A 170 16.30 -9.11 -14.09
C THR A 170 16.96 -9.70 -15.33
N LYS A 171 17.09 -8.94 -16.42
CA LYS A 171 17.78 -9.38 -17.65
C LYS A 171 19.24 -9.75 -17.37
N ARG A 172 19.96 -8.93 -16.61
CA ARG A 172 21.35 -9.23 -16.23
C ARG A 172 21.45 -10.49 -15.36
N LEU A 173 20.50 -10.70 -14.45
CA LEU A 173 20.49 -11.83 -13.52
C LEU A 173 20.04 -13.16 -14.15
N LYS A 174 19.06 -13.12 -15.07
CA LYS A 174 18.34 -14.32 -15.56
C LYS A 174 18.41 -14.50 -17.09
N GLY A 175 18.98 -13.54 -17.83
CA GLY A 175 19.09 -13.53 -19.28
C GLY A 175 18.01 -12.70 -19.98
N GLU A 176 18.23 -12.42 -21.28
CA GLU A 176 17.38 -11.54 -22.10
C GLU A 176 15.90 -11.98 -22.23
N SER A 177 15.61 -13.26 -22.03
CA SER A 177 14.25 -13.81 -22.09
C SER A 177 13.42 -13.55 -20.82
N ARG A 178 13.98 -12.85 -19.82
CA ARG A 178 13.35 -12.51 -18.56
C ARG A 178 13.51 -11.02 -18.24
N PRO A 179 12.53 -10.37 -17.61
CA PRO A 179 11.26 -10.93 -17.15
C PRO A 179 10.25 -11.08 -18.30
N VAL A 180 9.21 -11.91 -18.09
CA VAL A 180 8.06 -12.01 -18.99
C VAL A 180 7.12 -10.83 -18.75
N ASN A 181 6.88 -10.48 -17.49
CA ASN A 181 6.03 -9.36 -17.11
C ASN A 181 6.87 -8.12 -16.77
N PRO A 182 6.54 -6.94 -17.33
CA PRO A 182 7.20 -5.68 -16.97
C PRO A 182 7.12 -5.38 -15.47
N LEU A 183 8.09 -4.59 -14.98
CA LEU A 183 8.21 -4.20 -13.57
C LEU A 183 6.90 -3.71 -12.97
N GLU A 184 6.23 -2.77 -13.64
CA GLU A 184 4.98 -2.17 -13.16
C GLU A 184 3.91 -3.23 -12.85
N GLN A 185 3.73 -4.20 -13.76
CA GLN A 185 2.75 -5.27 -13.60
C GLN A 185 3.10 -6.18 -12.42
N ARG A 186 4.38 -6.54 -12.28
CA ARG A 186 4.85 -7.37 -11.15
C ARG A 186 4.61 -6.66 -9.81
N MET A 187 4.87 -5.36 -9.76
CA MET A 187 4.65 -4.56 -8.55
C MET A 187 3.17 -4.41 -8.20
N ILE A 188 2.29 -4.19 -9.18
CA ILE A 188 0.83 -4.14 -8.98
C ILE A 188 0.32 -5.46 -8.39
N VAL A 189 0.72 -6.60 -8.97
CA VAL A 189 0.28 -7.92 -8.51
C VAL A 189 0.75 -8.18 -7.08
N LEU A 190 2.01 -7.84 -6.76
CA LEU A 190 2.54 -7.98 -5.40
C LEU A 190 1.83 -7.06 -4.40
N GLY A 191 1.54 -5.82 -4.78
CA GLY A 191 0.86 -4.84 -3.93
C GLY A 191 -0.59 -5.22 -3.63
N ALA A 192 -1.20 -6.11 -4.44
CA ALA A 192 -2.54 -6.65 -4.20
C ALA A 192 -2.56 -7.86 -3.26
N LEU A 193 -1.40 -8.41 -2.87
CA LEU A 193 -1.35 -9.54 -1.95
C LEU A 193 -1.58 -9.07 -0.51
N GLU A 194 -2.51 -9.71 0.19
CA GLU A 194 -2.86 -9.41 1.59
C GLU A 194 -1.63 -9.41 2.53
N SER A 195 -0.65 -10.28 2.26
CA SER A 195 0.55 -10.39 3.08
C SER A 195 1.58 -9.29 2.85
N VAL A 196 1.41 -8.42 1.86
CA VAL A 196 2.41 -7.43 1.44
C VAL A 196 1.94 -6.03 1.80
N ASP A 197 2.73 -5.34 2.63
CA ASP A 197 2.42 -3.97 3.03
C ASP A 197 2.96 -2.95 2.02
N TRP A 198 4.21 -3.13 1.58
CA TRP A 198 4.90 -2.19 0.70
C TRP A 198 5.69 -2.89 -0.39
N VAL A 199 5.66 -2.32 -1.60
CA VAL A 199 6.40 -2.81 -2.76
C VAL A 199 7.27 -1.68 -3.29
N VAL A 200 8.56 -1.95 -3.48
CA VAL A 200 9.53 -0.96 -3.96
C VAL A 200 10.42 -1.59 -5.01
N SER A 201 10.80 -0.84 -6.05
CA SER A 201 11.71 -1.34 -7.08
C SER A 201 13.16 -0.95 -6.81
N PHE A 202 14.11 -1.73 -7.34
CA PHE A 202 15.52 -1.36 -7.42
C PHE A 202 16.13 -1.85 -8.75
N GLU A 203 17.19 -1.20 -9.21
CA GLU A 203 17.78 -1.47 -10.53
C GLU A 203 19.14 -2.17 -10.46
N GLU A 204 19.81 -2.10 -9.32
CA GLU A 204 21.10 -2.72 -9.07
C GLU A 204 21.05 -4.25 -9.15
N ASP A 205 22.22 -4.89 -9.24
CA ASP A 205 22.31 -6.35 -9.29
C ASP A 205 21.94 -7.00 -7.94
N THR A 206 22.16 -6.26 -6.85
CA THR A 206 21.79 -6.68 -5.49
C THR A 206 20.96 -5.59 -4.80
N PRO A 207 20.05 -5.95 -3.89
CA PRO A 207 19.24 -4.98 -3.14
C PRO A 207 20.03 -4.28 -2.01
N GLN A 208 21.34 -4.49 -1.90
CA GLN A 208 22.14 -4.08 -0.72
C GLN A 208 22.01 -2.59 -0.41
N ARG A 209 22.11 -1.70 -1.41
CA ARG A 209 21.97 -0.25 -1.20
C ARG A 209 20.60 0.10 -0.62
N LEU A 210 19.54 -0.49 -1.18
CA LEU A 210 18.18 -0.25 -0.72
C LEU A 210 18.00 -0.77 0.71
N ILE A 211 18.48 -1.98 1.01
CA ILE A 211 18.45 -2.56 2.36
C ILE A 211 19.23 -1.70 3.35
N ALA A 212 20.42 -1.22 3.00
CA ALA A 212 21.22 -0.35 3.84
C ALA A 212 20.57 1.03 4.08
N GLY A 213 19.71 1.49 3.17
CA GLY A 213 18.94 2.72 3.33
C GLY A 213 17.66 2.57 4.16
N ILE A 214 17.11 1.36 4.23
CA ILE A 214 15.87 1.06 4.98
C ILE A 214 16.16 0.45 6.36
N LEU A 215 17.18 -0.41 6.45
CA LEU A 215 17.65 -1.15 7.62
C LEU A 215 16.54 -1.96 8.32
N PRO A 216 15.84 -2.87 7.62
CA PRO A 216 14.71 -3.62 8.20
C PRO A 216 15.11 -4.36 9.49
N ASP A 217 14.14 -4.58 10.38
CA ASP A 217 14.37 -5.33 11.63
C ASP A 217 14.60 -6.82 11.35
N LEU A 218 14.04 -7.33 10.26
CA LEU A 218 14.25 -8.69 9.78
C LEU A 218 14.37 -8.73 8.26
N LEU A 219 15.49 -9.24 7.76
CA LEU A 219 15.70 -9.56 6.35
C LEU A 219 15.42 -11.04 6.12
N VAL A 220 14.49 -11.33 5.21
CA VAL A 220 14.07 -12.70 4.90
C VAL A 220 14.43 -13.05 3.47
N LYS A 221 14.97 -14.26 3.27
CA LYS A 221 15.17 -14.83 1.94
C LYS A 221 14.65 -16.26 1.88
N GLY A 222 14.01 -16.61 0.77
CA GLY A 222 13.65 -17.99 0.50
C GLY A 222 14.79 -18.75 -0.17
N GLY A 223 14.91 -20.05 0.12
CA GLY A 223 15.81 -20.98 -0.58
C GLY A 223 16.93 -21.53 0.30
N ASP A 224 17.96 -22.07 -0.34
CA ASP A 224 19.06 -22.77 0.36
C ASP A 224 20.28 -21.86 0.61
N TYR A 225 20.04 -20.55 0.75
CA TYR A 225 21.11 -19.58 1.01
C TYR A 225 21.59 -19.69 2.46
N LYS A 226 22.86 -19.36 2.70
CA LYS A 226 23.31 -19.05 4.04
C LYS A 226 23.00 -17.59 4.38
N PRO A 227 22.63 -17.24 5.63
CA PRO A 227 22.35 -15.86 6.01
C PRO A 227 23.46 -14.87 5.64
N GLU A 228 24.72 -15.28 5.73
CA GLU A 228 25.90 -14.46 5.41
C GLU A 228 26.08 -14.19 3.91
N GLU A 229 25.46 -14.99 3.05
CA GLU A 229 25.52 -14.84 1.59
C GLU A 229 24.44 -13.89 1.06
N ILE A 230 23.52 -13.44 1.93
CA ILE A 230 22.43 -12.54 1.56
C ILE A 230 22.96 -11.11 1.51
N ALA A 231 22.82 -10.48 0.34
CA ALA A 231 23.15 -9.07 0.16
C ALA A 231 22.36 -8.18 1.14
N GLY A 232 23.05 -7.36 1.92
CA GLY A 232 22.45 -6.52 2.96
C GLY A 232 22.47 -7.13 4.37
N SER A 233 22.99 -8.35 4.55
CA SER A 233 23.04 -9.03 5.85
C SER A 233 23.92 -8.32 6.87
N GLU A 234 25.13 -7.90 6.46
CA GLU A 234 26.08 -7.18 7.32
C GLU A 234 25.48 -5.88 7.87
N GLU A 235 24.81 -5.09 7.03
CA GLU A 235 24.19 -3.82 7.43
C GLU A 235 23.02 -4.03 8.38
N VAL A 236 22.20 -5.06 8.14
CA VAL A 236 21.07 -5.41 9.01
C VAL A 236 21.57 -5.83 10.40
N TRP A 237 22.57 -6.70 10.47
CA TRP A 237 23.17 -7.11 11.75
C TRP A 237 23.86 -5.96 12.48
N ALA A 238 24.59 -5.10 11.77
CA ALA A 238 25.23 -3.92 12.36
C ALA A 238 24.22 -2.94 12.96
N ASN A 239 22.98 -2.91 12.43
CA ASN A 239 21.88 -2.12 12.96
C ASN A 239 21.05 -2.87 14.04
N GLY A 240 21.45 -4.08 14.44
CA GLY A 240 20.77 -4.90 15.45
C GLY A 240 19.53 -5.66 14.95
N GLY A 241 19.33 -5.73 13.63
CA GLY A 241 18.31 -6.56 13.00
C GLY A 241 18.76 -8.01 12.83
N GLU A 242 17.86 -8.84 12.29
CA GLU A 242 18.09 -10.27 12.08
C GLU A 242 18.01 -10.64 10.58
N VAL A 243 18.63 -11.75 10.22
CA VAL A 243 18.56 -12.32 8.86
C VAL A 243 18.10 -13.76 8.96
N MET A 244 17.04 -14.12 8.23
CA MET A 244 16.43 -15.45 8.29
C MET A 244 16.21 -16.03 6.90
N VAL A 245 16.45 -17.32 6.78
CA VAL A 245 16.21 -18.08 5.57
C VAL A 245 14.97 -18.94 5.78
N LEU A 246 13.98 -18.78 4.90
CA LEU A 246 12.76 -19.58 4.92
C LEU A 246 12.86 -20.70 3.88
N ASN A 247 12.44 -21.89 4.28
CA ASN A 247 12.33 -23.02 3.37
C ASN A 247 11.19 -22.76 2.38
N PHE A 248 11.46 -22.97 1.09
CA PHE A 248 10.40 -22.98 0.07
C PHE A 248 9.58 -24.26 0.19
N GLU A 249 8.25 -24.15 0.02
CA GLU A 249 7.42 -25.34 -0.22
C GLU A 249 7.76 -25.93 -1.60
N ASP A 250 8.11 -27.22 -1.64
CA ASP A 250 8.52 -27.93 -2.84
C ASP A 250 7.40 -27.99 -3.91
N GLY A 251 7.80 -27.85 -5.18
CA GLY A 251 6.97 -28.28 -6.33
C GLY A 251 6.42 -27.18 -7.26
N CYS A 252 6.54 -25.90 -6.93
CA CYS A 252 6.04 -24.80 -7.77
C CYS A 252 7.15 -23.76 -8.04
N SER A 253 7.60 -23.64 -9.29
CA SER A 253 8.49 -22.56 -9.73
C SER A 253 8.05 -21.98 -11.06
N THR A 254 8.25 -20.67 -11.27
CA THR A 254 7.98 -19.99 -12.55
C THR A 254 8.67 -20.69 -13.73
N THR A 255 9.87 -21.23 -13.53
CA THR A 255 10.62 -21.98 -14.54
C THR A 255 9.89 -23.27 -14.92
N ASN A 256 9.33 -24.00 -13.94
CA ASN A 256 8.61 -25.24 -14.20
C ASN A 256 7.28 -24.98 -14.92
N ILE A 257 6.57 -23.90 -14.57
CA ILE A 257 5.34 -23.50 -15.26
C ILE A 257 5.62 -23.21 -16.74
N ILE A 258 6.66 -22.42 -17.03
CA ILE A 258 7.00 -22.06 -18.42
C ILE A 258 7.50 -23.26 -19.22
N LYS A 259 8.33 -24.12 -18.64
CA LYS A 259 8.74 -25.37 -19.28
C LYS A 259 7.53 -26.23 -19.64
N LYS A 260 6.54 -26.33 -18.74
CA LYS A 260 5.31 -27.10 -18.99
C LYS A 260 4.52 -26.55 -20.19
N ILE A 261 4.35 -25.23 -20.26
CA ILE A 261 3.68 -24.57 -21.40
C ILE A 261 4.44 -24.81 -22.71
N GLN A 262 5.77 -24.64 -22.72
CA GLN A 262 6.60 -24.86 -23.91
C GLN A 262 6.54 -26.31 -24.39
N THR A 263 6.51 -27.29 -23.47
CA THR A 263 6.44 -28.72 -23.82
C THR A 263 5.05 -29.12 -24.34
N GLU A 264 3.99 -28.43 -23.91
CA GLU A 264 2.61 -28.68 -24.39
C GLU A 264 2.29 -27.96 -25.71
N SER A 265 2.97 -26.86 -26.04
CA SER A 265 2.80 -26.14 -27.32
C SER A 265 3.53 -26.80 -28.51
N GLU A 266 4.39 -27.80 -28.27
CA GLU A 266 5.07 -28.59 -29.30
C GLU A 266 4.30 -29.86 -29.72
N LYS A 267 3.10 -30.08 -29.16
CA LYS A 267 2.16 -31.15 -29.56
C LYS A 267 0.98 -30.60 -30.35
#